data_AF-A0A519KV75-F1
#
_entry.id   AF-A0A519KV75-F1
#
_cell.length_a   1.000
_cell.length_b   1.000
_cell.length_c   1.000
_cell.angle_alpha   90.00
_cell.angle_beta   90.00
_cell.angle_gamma   90.00
#
_symmetry.space_group_name_H-M   'P 1'
#
loop_
_entity.id
_entity.type
_entity.pdbx_description
1 polymer ?
#
loop_
_entity_poly.entity_id
_entity_poly.type
_entity_poly.pdbx_seq_one_letter_code
_entity_poly.pdbx_strand_id
1 'polypeptide(L)'
;MRTMILISGALALSLAACGQSGGEAKTDAAGGDAPTAAEMLNGPKPGLWRVTTAMSGMPAGATGAPVETCIQTASFEAPAGSQTPGADCTTQPFTRDGDAMVSSSVCTMQGMKADSTIRVTGDFDSRYTMVVTTKMDPAPAPNMAETTVTMTGERLGDCPAA
;
A
#
# COMPACT_ATOMS: atom_id res chain seq x y z
N MET A 1 33.32 23.87 65.87
CA MET A 1 32.11 24.51 66.47
C MET A 1 31.16 24.79 65.32
N ARG A 2 30.21 23.89 65.06
CA ARG A 2 28.79 24.06 65.41
C ARG A 2 28.27 25.47 65.09
N THR A 3 27.77 25.65 63.87
CA THR A 3 26.85 26.75 63.56
C THR A 3 25.60 26.15 62.97
N MET A 4 24.61 25.96 63.84
CA MET A 4 23.21 25.78 63.48
C MET A 4 22.69 27.13 63.00
N ILE A 5 22.05 27.19 61.83
CA ILE A 5 21.00 28.18 61.57
C ILE A 5 19.77 27.43 61.08
N LEU A 6 18.71 27.69 61.83
CA LEU A 6 17.37 27.12 61.81
C LEU A 6 16.45 28.06 61.01
N ILE A 7 15.54 27.43 60.25
CA ILE A 7 14.11 27.78 60.07
C ILE A 7 13.75 29.07 59.33
N SER A 8 13.01 28.89 58.22
CA SER A 8 11.75 29.55 57.79
C SER A 8 11.76 29.55 56.24
N GLY A 9 10.99 28.79 55.48
CA GLY A 9 9.63 28.29 55.66
C GLY A 9 8.79 28.87 54.51
N ALA A 10 8.47 28.07 53.50
CA ALA A 10 7.25 28.16 52.68
C ALA A 10 7.25 27.06 51.60
N LEU A 11 6.09 26.44 51.47
CA LEU A 11 5.76 25.25 50.71
C LEU A 11 6.04 25.32 49.21
N ALA A 12 6.42 24.18 48.63
CA ALA A 12 5.68 23.61 47.51
C ALA A 12 5.90 22.09 47.47
N LEU A 13 4.84 21.32 47.72
CA LEU A 13 4.78 19.94 47.24
C LEU A 13 4.74 20.00 45.70
N SER A 14 5.73 19.44 45.04
CA SER A 14 5.56 18.94 43.67
C SER A 14 6.12 17.53 43.58
N LEU A 15 5.20 16.63 43.23
CA LEU A 15 5.42 15.23 42.95
C LEU A 15 6.36 15.07 41.74
N ALA A 16 7.05 13.94 41.74
CA ALA A 16 7.94 13.44 40.71
C ALA A 16 7.44 13.63 39.26
N ALA A 17 8.34 14.06 38.38
CA ALA A 17 8.42 13.57 37.01
C ALA A 17 9.81 13.86 36.42
N CYS A 18 10.39 12.80 35.87
CA CYS A 18 11.57 12.61 35.06
C CYS A 18 12.39 13.82 34.58
N GLY A 19 13.71 13.69 34.78
CA GLY A 19 14.73 14.59 34.29
C GLY A 19 14.72 14.76 32.77
N GLN A 20 14.85 16.02 32.39
CA GLN A 20 15.15 16.51 31.06
C GLN A 20 16.67 16.52 30.89
N SER A 21 17.16 15.77 29.91
CA SER A 21 18.47 16.03 29.32
C SER A 21 18.31 16.08 27.81
N GLY A 22 18.68 17.22 27.25
CA GLY A 22 18.36 17.64 25.90
C GLY A 22 19.00 16.80 24.81
N GLY A 23 18.33 16.85 23.67
CA GLY A 23 18.74 16.30 22.39
C GLY A 23 17.59 16.54 21.42
N GLU A 24 17.55 17.73 20.82
CA GLU A 24 16.68 18.05 19.69
C GLU A 24 17.04 17.13 18.52
N ALA A 25 16.46 15.93 18.53
CA ALA A 25 16.23 15.17 17.32
C ALA A 25 14.94 15.74 16.74
N LYS A 26 15.09 16.63 15.74
CA LYS A 26 14.01 16.91 14.80
C LYS A 26 13.81 15.67 13.95
N THR A 27 13.21 14.65 14.55
CA THR A 27 12.56 13.57 13.85
C THR A 27 11.22 14.15 13.44
N ASP A 28 11.20 14.85 12.30
CA ASP A 28 10.01 14.91 11.46
C ASP A 28 9.77 13.48 10.96
N ALA A 29 9.34 12.59 11.87
CA ALA A 29 8.60 11.42 11.48
C ALA A 29 7.32 11.99 10.90
N ALA A 30 7.19 11.87 9.59
CA ALA A 30 5.89 11.76 8.97
C ALA A 30 5.19 10.58 9.67
N GLY A 31 4.51 10.90 10.78
CA GLY A 31 3.40 10.12 11.29
C GLY A 31 2.30 10.24 10.25
N GLY A 32 2.43 9.48 9.17
CA GLY A 32 1.26 9.09 8.41
C GLY A 32 0.52 8.11 9.30
N ASP A 33 -0.58 8.55 9.91
CA ASP A 33 -1.57 7.64 10.44
C ASP A 33 -1.86 6.61 9.34
N ALA A 34 -1.67 5.32 9.66
CA ALA A 34 -2.00 4.26 8.73
C ALA A 34 -3.48 4.41 8.35
N PRO A 35 -3.84 4.30 7.06
CA PRO A 35 -5.19 4.58 6.61
C PRO A 35 -6.18 3.66 7.33
N THR A 36 -7.31 4.22 7.77
CA THR A 36 -8.37 3.45 8.42
C THR A 36 -8.98 2.46 7.43
N ALA A 37 -9.66 1.43 7.94
CA ALA A 37 -10.31 0.43 7.09
C ALA A 37 -11.29 1.04 6.07
N ALA A 38 -11.98 2.12 6.44
CA ALA A 38 -12.91 2.84 5.57
C ALA A 38 -12.16 3.65 4.49
N GLU A 39 -11.03 4.28 4.85
CA GLU A 39 -10.19 5.02 3.90
C GLU A 39 -9.49 4.10 2.92
N MET A 40 -9.00 2.94 3.40
CA MET A 40 -8.43 1.91 2.54
C MET A 40 -9.48 1.46 1.52
N LEU A 41 -10.70 1.11 1.94
CA LEU A 41 -11.76 0.65 1.03
C LEU A 41 -12.11 1.64 -0.10
N ASN A 42 -11.84 2.93 0.10
CA ASN A 42 -12.02 3.93 -0.93
C ASN A 42 -10.94 3.85 -2.01
N GLY A 43 -9.88 3.05 -1.90
CA GLY A 43 -8.84 2.98 -2.93
C GLY A 43 -7.93 4.21 -2.98
N PRO A 44 -7.04 4.31 -3.99
CA PRO A 44 -6.10 5.41 -4.12
C PRO A 44 -6.81 6.75 -4.33
N LYS A 45 -6.28 7.80 -3.69
CA LYS A 45 -6.80 9.16 -3.79
C LYS A 45 -6.90 9.62 -5.25
N PRO A 46 -7.99 10.30 -5.64
CA PRO A 46 -8.13 10.84 -6.98
C PRO A 46 -6.96 11.74 -7.39
N GLY A 47 -6.53 11.61 -8.64
CA GLY A 47 -5.37 12.33 -9.16
C GLY A 47 -4.68 11.62 -10.33
N LEU A 48 -3.62 12.25 -10.84
CA LEU A 48 -2.73 11.65 -11.81
C LEU A 48 -1.74 10.75 -11.08
N TRP A 49 -1.65 9.49 -11.52
CA TRP A 49 -0.76 8.48 -10.95
C TRP A 49 0.16 7.92 -12.01
N ARG A 50 1.45 7.75 -11.69
CA ARG A 50 2.40 6.97 -12.47
C ARG A 50 2.43 5.54 -11.95
N VAL A 51 2.16 4.58 -12.82
CA VAL A 51 2.19 3.15 -12.52
C VAL A 51 3.40 2.53 -13.20
N THR A 52 4.27 1.91 -12.42
CA THR A 52 5.37 1.09 -12.92
C THR A 52 5.08 -0.37 -12.65
N THR A 53 5.22 -1.21 -13.67
CA THR A 53 4.96 -2.66 -13.58
C THR A 53 6.27 -3.42 -13.61
N ALA A 54 6.40 -4.46 -12.80
CA ALA A 54 7.49 -5.44 -12.81
C ALA A 54 6.90 -6.85 -12.78
N MET A 55 7.52 -7.79 -13.49
CA MET A 55 7.08 -9.19 -13.56
C MET A 55 8.23 -10.09 -13.15
N SER A 56 7.96 -11.07 -12.29
CA SER A 56 8.95 -12.05 -11.85
C SER A 56 9.56 -12.79 -13.05
N GLY A 57 10.88 -12.94 -13.07
CA GLY A 57 11.61 -13.64 -14.14
C GLY A 57 11.87 -12.80 -15.40
N MET A 58 11.40 -11.54 -15.44
CA MET A 58 11.70 -10.59 -16.51
C MET A 58 12.74 -9.56 -16.03
N PRO A 59 13.72 -9.16 -16.86
CA PRO A 59 14.65 -8.09 -16.53
C PRO A 59 13.91 -6.77 -16.23
N ALA A 60 14.48 -5.93 -15.35
CA ALA A 60 13.95 -4.60 -15.11
C ALA A 60 13.85 -3.79 -16.42
N GLY A 61 12.70 -3.17 -16.66
CA GLY A 61 12.41 -2.42 -17.89
C GLY A 61 11.84 -3.24 -19.05
N ALA A 62 11.79 -4.57 -18.95
CA ALA A 62 11.19 -5.42 -19.99
C ALA A 62 9.65 -5.39 -19.99
N THR A 63 9.04 -4.89 -18.91
CA THR A 63 7.59 -4.74 -18.71
C THR A 63 7.01 -3.46 -19.30
N GLY A 64 7.84 -2.63 -19.95
CA GLY A 64 7.44 -1.39 -20.60
C GLY A 64 7.78 -0.13 -19.79
N ALA A 65 7.53 1.03 -20.40
CA ALA A 65 7.65 2.32 -19.74
C ALA A 65 6.54 2.51 -18.69
N PRO A 66 6.76 3.33 -17.64
CA PRO A 66 5.71 3.70 -16.70
C PRO A 66 4.51 4.31 -17.44
N VAL A 67 3.31 3.97 -16.97
CA VAL A 67 2.05 4.45 -17.53
C VAL A 67 1.45 5.48 -16.59
N GLU A 68 1.04 6.63 -17.09
CA GLU A 68 0.31 7.62 -16.31
C GLU A 68 -1.19 7.42 -16.49
N THR A 69 -1.92 7.34 -15.39
CA THR A 69 -3.38 7.15 -15.37
C THR A 69 -4.03 8.16 -14.45
N CYS A 70 -5.14 8.74 -14.91
CA CYS A 70 -5.96 9.61 -14.08
C CYS A 70 -7.04 8.78 -13.36
N ILE A 71 -7.00 8.79 -12.04
CA ILE A 71 -8.01 8.18 -11.18
C ILE A 71 -8.98 9.29 -10.77
N GLN A 72 -10.23 9.23 -11.25
CA GLN A 72 -11.25 10.23 -10.95
C GLN A 72 -12.05 9.90 -9.69
N THR A 73 -12.34 8.61 -9.49
CA THR A 73 -13.06 8.10 -8.32
C THR A 73 -12.12 7.17 -7.58
N ALA A 74 -12.06 7.35 -6.27
CA ALA A 74 -11.34 6.44 -5.41
C ALA A 74 -12.10 5.10 -5.38
N SER A 75 -11.51 4.05 -5.94
CA SER A 75 -11.99 2.66 -5.84
C SER A 75 -10.84 1.68 -6.06
N PHE A 76 -10.91 0.51 -5.43
CA PHE A 76 -10.13 -0.63 -5.90
C PHE A 76 -10.89 -1.36 -6.98
N GLU A 77 -10.40 -1.21 -8.19
CA GLU A 77 -10.80 -2.03 -9.32
C GLU A 77 -9.59 -2.89 -9.72
N ALA A 78 -9.87 -4.05 -10.29
CA ALA A 78 -8.81 -4.79 -10.96
C ALA A 78 -8.22 -3.90 -12.06
N PRO A 79 -6.88 -3.89 -12.27
CA PRO A 79 -6.25 -3.03 -13.27
C PRO A 79 -6.91 -3.18 -14.64
N ALA A 80 -7.14 -2.07 -15.34
CA ALA A 80 -7.62 -2.12 -16.72
C ALA A 80 -6.68 -2.99 -17.57
N GLY A 81 -7.20 -4.09 -18.14
CA GLY A 81 -6.42 -5.10 -18.88
C GLY A 81 -6.05 -6.36 -18.10
N SER A 82 -6.39 -6.48 -16.81
CA SER A 82 -6.30 -7.76 -16.07
C SER A 82 -7.28 -8.81 -16.59
N GLN A 83 -8.35 -8.36 -17.26
CA GLN A 83 -9.35 -9.22 -17.88
C GLN A 83 -8.79 -9.73 -19.22
N THR A 84 -8.45 -11.02 -19.26
CA THR A 84 -8.01 -11.66 -20.51
C THR A 84 -9.23 -11.81 -21.43
N PRO A 85 -9.19 -11.27 -22.67
CA PRO A 85 -10.31 -11.43 -23.61
C PRO A 85 -10.65 -12.90 -23.85
N GLY A 86 -11.91 -13.28 -23.67
CA GLY A 86 -12.36 -14.67 -23.83
C GLY A 86 -12.15 -15.56 -22.60
N ALA A 87 -11.71 -15.01 -21.47
CA ALA A 87 -11.70 -15.70 -20.19
C ALA A 87 -12.97 -15.39 -19.38
N ASP A 88 -13.59 -16.42 -18.81
CA ASP A 88 -14.68 -16.29 -17.84
C ASP A 88 -14.08 -16.14 -16.44
N CYS A 89 -14.18 -14.95 -15.86
CA CYS A 89 -13.59 -14.63 -14.55
C CYS A 89 -14.66 -14.42 -13.48
N THR A 90 -14.52 -15.10 -12.34
CA THR A 90 -15.25 -14.79 -11.11
C THR A 90 -14.30 -14.07 -10.16
N THR A 91 -14.60 -12.82 -9.83
CA THR A 91 -13.77 -11.98 -8.93
C THR A 91 -14.51 -11.73 -7.63
N GLN A 92 -13.80 -11.85 -6.52
CA GLN A 92 -14.30 -11.48 -5.20
C GLN A 92 -14.04 -9.99 -4.96
N PRO A 93 -14.95 -9.26 -4.29
CA PRO A 93 -14.71 -7.86 -3.96
C PRO A 93 -13.49 -7.74 -3.05
N PHE A 94 -12.85 -6.57 -3.08
CA PHE A 94 -11.75 -6.28 -2.17
C PHE A 94 -12.24 -6.27 -0.72
N THR A 95 -11.47 -6.93 0.14
CA THR A 95 -11.68 -6.97 1.59
C THR A 95 -10.40 -6.57 2.29
N ARG A 96 -10.52 -6.05 3.51
CA ARG A 96 -9.35 -5.65 4.29
C ARG A 96 -8.73 -6.87 4.98
N ASP A 97 -7.42 -7.00 4.85
CA ASP A 97 -6.60 -7.99 5.54
C ASP A 97 -5.36 -7.31 6.14
N GLY A 98 -5.44 -6.97 7.43
CA GLY A 98 -4.40 -6.23 8.12
C GLY A 98 -4.16 -4.84 7.53
N ASP A 99 -2.97 -4.61 7.01
CA ASP A 99 -2.51 -3.39 6.34
C ASP A 99 -2.80 -3.38 4.83
N ALA A 100 -3.45 -4.42 4.32
CA ALA A 100 -3.68 -4.59 2.90
C ALA A 100 -5.16 -4.70 2.53
N MET A 101 -5.39 -4.50 1.23
CA MET A 101 -6.65 -4.74 0.57
C MET A 101 -6.45 -5.94 -0.35
N VAL A 102 -7.25 -6.98 -0.16
CA VAL A 102 -7.08 -8.27 -0.82
C VAL A 102 -8.32 -8.62 -1.61
N SER A 103 -8.12 -9.10 -2.83
CA SER A 103 -9.15 -9.68 -3.69
C SER A 103 -8.59 -10.95 -4.31
N SER A 104 -9.46 -11.89 -4.64
CA SER A 104 -9.11 -13.07 -5.42
C SER A 104 -9.98 -13.16 -6.65
N SER A 105 -9.44 -13.74 -7.71
CA SER A 105 -10.19 -14.06 -8.90
C SER A 105 -9.85 -15.45 -9.41
N VAL A 106 -10.84 -16.11 -9.99
CA VAL A 106 -10.67 -17.38 -10.70
C VAL A 106 -11.13 -17.15 -12.13
N CYS A 107 -10.22 -17.27 -13.08
CA CYS A 107 -10.49 -17.15 -14.50
C CYS A 107 -10.37 -18.51 -15.18
N THR A 108 -11.31 -18.84 -16.06
CA THR A 108 -11.24 -20.03 -16.92
C THR A 108 -11.19 -19.63 -18.37
N MET A 109 -10.24 -20.21 -19.13
CA MET A 109 -10.07 -19.95 -20.56
C MET A 109 -9.56 -21.21 -21.25
N GLN A 110 -10.29 -21.71 -22.26
CA GLN A 110 -9.87 -22.83 -23.12
C GLN A 110 -9.30 -24.04 -22.36
N GLY A 111 -9.97 -24.48 -21.29
CA GLY A 111 -9.55 -25.63 -20.48
C GLY A 111 -8.41 -25.37 -19.49
N MET A 112 -7.91 -24.14 -19.41
CA MET A 112 -6.99 -23.67 -18.38
C MET A 112 -7.73 -22.85 -17.33
N LYS A 113 -7.29 -23.00 -16.08
CA LYS A 113 -7.73 -22.25 -14.91
C LYS A 113 -6.59 -21.35 -14.44
N ALA A 114 -6.89 -20.10 -14.14
CA ALA A 114 -5.98 -19.14 -13.55
C ALA A 114 -6.56 -18.64 -12.22
N ASP A 115 -5.94 -19.02 -11.12
CA ASP A 115 -6.27 -18.54 -9.78
C ASP A 115 -5.36 -17.37 -9.42
N SER A 116 -5.93 -16.18 -9.24
CA SER A 116 -5.18 -14.96 -8.92
C SER A 116 -5.52 -14.43 -7.53
N THR A 117 -4.51 -13.94 -6.83
CA THR A 117 -4.66 -13.18 -5.58
C THR A 117 -4.01 -11.81 -5.77
N ILE A 118 -4.75 -10.77 -5.44
CA ILE A 118 -4.30 -9.38 -5.46
C ILE A 118 -4.13 -8.92 -4.02
N ARG A 119 -2.98 -8.36 -3.68
CA ARG A 119 -2.72 -7.69 -2.41
C ARG A 119 -2.25 -6.26 -2.68
N VAL A 120 -2.97 -5.28 -2.17
CA VAL A 120 -2.63 -3.85 -2.29
C VAL A 120 -2.26 -3.28 -0.94
N THR A 121 -1.13 -2.59 -0.85
CA THR A 121 -0.58 -1.98 0.36
C THR A 121 -0.11 -0.55 0.07
N GLY A 122 -0.02 0.30 1.07
CA GLY A 122 0.48 1.67 0.95
C GLY A 122 -0.30 2.67 1.80
N ASP A 123 0.01 3.95 1.60
CA ASP A 123 -0.74 5.05 2.21
C ASP A 123 -1.97 5.45 1.39
N PHE A 124 -2.03 5.04 0.12
CA PHE A 124 -3.10 5.36 -0.85
C PHE A 124 -3.28 6.86 -1.14
N ASP A 125 -2.47 7.75 -0.55
CA ASP A 125 -2.47 9.20 -0.79
C ASP A 125 -1.34 9.60 -1.75
N SER A 126 -0.15 9.03 -1.56
CA SER A 126 1.07 9.34 -2.28
C SER A 126 1.61 8.14 -3.04
N ARG A 127 1.47 6.93 -2.47
CA ARG A 127 2.04 5.70 -3.02
C ARG A 127 1.25 4.46 -2.64
N TYR A 128 1.15 3.52 -3.58
CA TYR A 128 0.69 2.17 -3.29
C TYR A 128 1.49 1.11 -4.06
N THR A 129 1.49 -0.11 -3.54
CA THR A 129 2.03 -1.30 -4.21
C THR A 129 0.94 -2.35 -4.31
N MET A 130 0.68 -2.81 -5.52
CA MET A 130 -0.21 -3.92 -5.83
C MET A 130 0.63 -5.12 -6.27
N VAL A 131 0.47 -6.24 -5.59
CA VAL A 131 1.09 -7.51 -5.96
C VAL A 131 -0.02 -8.45 -6.41
N VAL A 132 0.12 -8.97 -7.63
CA VAL A 132 -0.77 -9.97 -8.21
C VAL A 132 0.01 -11.26 -8.36
N THR A 133 -0.44 -12.32 -7.70
CA THR A 133 0.11 -13.68 -7.86
C THR A 133 -0.92 -14.52 -8.57
N THR A 134 -0.54 -15.11 -9.69
CA THR A 134 -1.42 -15.94 -10.52
C THR A 134 -0.84 -17.34 -10.65
N LYS A 135 -1.67 -18.35 -10.37
CA LYS A 135 -1.36 -19.77 -10.57
C LYS A 135 -2.17 -20.31 -11.74
N MET A 136 -1.53 -21.05 -12.64
CA MET A 136 -2.17 -21.60 -13.84
C MET A 136 -2.20 -23.13 -13.82
N ASP A 137 -3.34 -23.71 -14.22
CA ASP A 137 -3.55 -25.16 -14.29
C ASP A 137 -4.42 -25.57 -15.50
N PRO A 138 -3.93 -26.38 -16.46
CA PRO A 138 -2.53 -26.77 -16.59
C PRO A 138 -1.66 -25.56 -16.96
N ALA A 139 -0.43 -25.52 -16.45
CA ALA A 139 0.53 -24.49 -16.82
C ALA A 139 0.99 -24.68 -18.27
N PRO A 140 1.04 -23.62 -19.12
CA PRO A 140 1.53 -23.74 -20.49
C PRO A 140 3.02 -24.11 -20.58
N ALA A 141 3.80 -23.81 -19.54
CA ALA A 141 5.17 -24.26 -19.35
C ALA A 141 5.51 -24.33 -17.85
N PRO A 142 6.52 -25.10 -17.41
CA PRO A 142 6.86 -25.24 -16.00
C PRO A 142 7.18 -23.91 -15.30
N ASN A 143 7.80 -22.96 -15.99
CA ASN A 143 8.13 -21.63 -15.46
C ASN A 143 6.94 -20.65 -15.46
N MET A 144 5.77 -21.08 -15.95
CA MET A 144 4.53 -20.28 -16.01
C MET A 144 3.44 -20.84 -15.07
N ALA A 145 3.77 -21.84 -14.24
CA ALA A 145 2.83 -22.38 -13.27
C ALA A 145 2.41 -21.36 -12.21
N GLU A 146 3.31 -20.43 -11.88
CA GLU A 146 3.04 -19.28 -11.03
C GLU A 146 3.77 -18.06 -11.59
N THR A 147 3.06 -16.94 -11.68
CA THR A 147 3.62 -15.65 -12.07
C THR A 147 3.29 -14.61 -11.01
N THR A 148 4.22 -13.70 -10.76
CA THR A 148 4.00 -12.56 -9.88
C THR A 148 4.22 -11.27 -10.65
N VAL A 149 3.23 -10.38 -10.59
CA VAL A 149 3.27 -9.03 -11.13
C VAL A 149 3.23 -8.05 -9.97
N THR A 150 4.18 -7.14 -9.90
CA THR A 150 4.20 -6.04 -8.94
C THR A 150 3.98 -4.74 -9.68
N MET A 151 2.97 -3.97 -9.26
CA MET A 151 2.68 -2.64 -9.76
C MET A 151 2.89 -1.64 -8.63
N THR A 152 3.67 -0.59 -8.88
CA THR A 152 3.86 0.53 -7.96
C THR A 152 3.19 1.76 -8.54
N GLY A 153 2.23 2.33 -7.82
CA GLY A 153 1.60 3.61 -8.15
C GLY A 153 2.20 4.74 -7.33
N GLU A 154 2.57 5.83 -7.98
CA GLU A 154 3.05 7.07 -7.36
C GLU A 154 2.20 8.26 -7.83
N ARG A 155 1.63 9.03 -6.91
CA ARG A 155 0.76 10.17 -7.24
C ARG A 155 1.62 11.34 -7.73
N LEU A 156 1.33 11.82 -8.93
CA LEU A 156 1.99 12.97 -9.55
C LEU A 156 1.29 14.30 -9.27
N GLY A 157 0.03 14.27 -8.86
CA GLY A 157 -0.77 15.45 -8.58
C GLY A 157 -2.24 15.26 -8.93
N ASP A 158 -2.93 16.35 -9.21
CA ASP A 158 -4.31 16.31 -9.69
C ASP A 158 -4.35 15.93 -11.17
N CYS A 159 -5.46 15.37 -11.62
CA CYS A 159 -5.64 15.09 -13.04
C CYS A 159 -5.63 16.39 -13.87
N PRO A 160 -5.13 16.35 -15.12
CA PRO A 160 -5.27 17.48 -16.02
C PRO A 160 -6.75 17.83 -16.22
N ALA A 161 -7.03 19.12 -16.41
CA ALA A 161 -8.37 19.57 -16.80
C ALA A 161 -8.75 18.93 -18.15
N ALA A 162 -10.02 18.50 -18.26
CA ALA A 162 -10.58 17.94 -19.48
C ALA A 162 -10.75 18.98 -20.59
#